data_AF-A0A7W1R1V3-F1
#
_entry.id   AF-A0A7W1R1V3-F1
#
_cell.length_a   1.000
_cell.length_b   1.000
_cell.length_c   1.000
_cell.angle_alpha   90.00
_cell.angle_beta   90.00
_cell.angle_gamma   90.00
#
_symmetry.space_group_name_H-M   'P 1'
#
loop_
_entity.id
_entity.type
_entity.pdbx_description
1 polymer ?
#
loop_
_entity_poly.entity_id
_entity_poly.type
_entity_poly.pdbx_seq_one_letter_code
_entity_poly.pdbx_strand_id
1 'polypeptide(L)'
;MTAVYDALPIRRCTPRLSPGRITASCALAGMGRCGAPCAGEQSVEEYAVIADVLRRAADGDPGDLLTPLLARLAVLADAGRFEDAAALRDRITVLLRGCLRWQRLRSLWMVAELVAARSDGSGGWLLAVVRQGRLVAAGRAASGVAVRPYLADLLISAETVTAPLGSAAATPEETEVILRWLDTPGTRLVDLTGVLSCPARGGPAASWLSHVAGADQQLAPFADQRALRTRSRPDRVGAA
;
A
#
# COMPACT_ATOMS: atom_id res chain seq x y z
N MET A 1 -1.24 -1.21 10.75
CA MET A 1 -0.61 -2.54 10.62
C MET A 1 -1.10 -3.58 11.64
N THR A 2 -2.02 -3.25 12.55
CA THR A 2 -2.54 -4.18 13.57
C THR A 2 -3.34 -5.36 13.00
N ALA A 3 -4.00 -5.17 11.84
CA ALA A 3 -4.82 -6.20 11.18
C ALA A 3 -4.08 -7.49 10.84
N VAL A 4 -2.80 -7.41 10.48
CA VAL A 4 -1.96 -8.60 10.21
C VAL A 4 -1.96 -9.51 11.43
N TYR A 5 -1.83 -8.92 12.62
CA TYR A 5 -1.79 -9.67 13.86
C TYR A 5 -3.17 -10.06 14.40
N ASP A 6 -4.25 -9.56 13.80
CA ASP A 6 -5.61 -10.05 14.05
C ASP A 6 -5.91 -11.30 13.21
N ALA A 7 -5.30 -11.41 12.03
CA ALA A 7 -5.48 -12.52 11.10
C ALA A 7 -4.48 -13.67 11.31
N LEU A 8 -3.22 -13.35 11.63
CA LEU A 8 -2.14 -14.32 11.71
C LEU A 8 -1.45 -14.28 13.08
N PRO A 9 -1.07 -15.43 13.66
CA PRO A 9 -0.29 -15.51 14.89
C PRO A 9 1.20 -15.28 14.63
N ILE A 10 1.54 -14.21 13.89
CA ILE A 10 2.92 -13.78 13.64
C ILE A 10 3.46 -13.09 14.89
N ARG A 11 4.74 -13.32 15.18
CA ARG A 11 5.40 -12.72 16.35
C ARG A 11 5.34 -11.19 16.29
N ARG A 12 5.08 -10.58 17.43
CA ARG A 12 5.16 -9.11 17.63
C ARG A 12 6.43 -8.67 18.35
N CYS A 13 7.20 -9.65 18.85
CA CYS A 13 8.46 -9.40 19.54
C CYS A 13 9.57 -9.08 18.53
N THR A 14 10.48 -8.20 18.95
CA THR A 14 11.65 -7.76 18.17
C THR A 14 12.96 -8.52 18.46
N PRO A 15 13.15 -9.25 19.59
CA PRO A 15 14.37 -10.03 19.80
C PRO A 15 14.63 -11.04 18.68
N ARG A 16 15.90 -11.19 18.31
CA ARG A 16 16.32 -12.23 17.37
C ARG A 16 16.27 -13.59 18.06
N LEU A 17 15.55 -14.52 17.45
CA LEU A 17 15.49 -15.91 17.89
C LEU A 17 16.51 -16.73 17.13
N SER A 18 17.12 -17.71 17.80
CA SER A 18 17.88 -18.77 17.15
C SER A 18 17.22 -20.12 17.48
N PRO A 19 17.11 -21.06 16.52
CA PRO A 19 16.48 -22.36 16.76
C PRO A 19 17.09 -23.12 17.95
N GLY A 20 18.38 -22.96 18.19
CA GLY A 20 19.09 -23.61 19.30
C GLY A 20 19.00 -22.90 20.66
N ARG A 21 18.35 -21.72 20.76
CA ARG A 21 18.22 -20.98 22.03
C ARG A 21 16.76 -20.79 22.40
N ILE A 22 16.33 -21.56 23.40
CA ILE A 22 14.97 -21.52 23.93
C ILE A 22 14.89 -20.48 25.05
N THR A 23 13.79 -19.72 25.05
CA THR A 23 13.44 -18.72 26.06
C THR A 23 11.98 -18.91 26.48
N ALA A 24 11.63 -18.51 27.70
CA ALA A 24 10.26 -18.61 28.19
C ALA A 24 9.27 -17.86 27.28
N SER A 25 8.08 -18.45 27.10
CA SER A 25 7.01 -17.85 26.31
C SER A 25 6.42 -16.63 27.04
N CYS A 26 6.04 -15.61 26.26
CA CYS A 26 5.47 -14.38 26.80
C CYS A 26 3.93 -14.47 26.90
N ALA A 27 3.31 -13.47 27.53
CA ALA A 27 1.85 -13.40 27.67
C ALA A 27 1.09 -13.46 26.32
N LEU A 28 1.69 -12.97 25.22
CA LEU A 28 1.08 -13.07 23.89
C LEU A 28 0.94 -14.52 23.42
N ALA A 29 1.93 -15.37 23.73
CA ALA A 29 1.83 -16.80 23.47
C ALA A 29 0.75 -17.45 24.34
N GLY A 30 0.71 -17.12 25.63
CA GLY A 30 -0.35 -17.59 26.55
C GLY A 30 -1.77 -17.20 26.11
N MET A 31 -1.92 -16.09 25.38
CA MET A 31 -3.19 -15.66 24.77
C MET A 31 -3.43 -16.21 23.35
N GLY A 32 -2.58 -17.13 22.86
CA GLY A 32 -2.70 -17.71 21.51
C GLY A 32 -2.43 -16.71 20.37
N ARG A 33 -1.76 -15.58 20.63
CA ARG A 33 -1.44 -14.55 19.62
C ARG A 33 -0.15 -14.83 18.84
N CYS A 34 0.58 -15.87 19.22
CA CYS A 34 1.84 -16.32 18.63
C CYS A 34 2.02 -17.80 18.98
N GLY A 35 2.56 -18.62 18.08
CA GLY A 35 2.83 -20.04 18.34
C GLY A 35 4.06 -20.32 19.22
N ALA A 36 4.60 -19.29 19.90
CA ALA A 36 5.77 -19.41 20.78
C ALA A 36 7.01 -20.10 20.16
N PRO A 37 7.49 -19.70 18.97
CA PRO A 37 8.73 -20.24 18.41
C PRO A 37 9.95 -19.96 19.30
N CYS A 38 9.86 -18.96 20.18
CA CYS A 38 10.89 -18.66 21.17
C CYS A 38 11.02 -19.71 22.27
N ALA A 39 9.94 -20.45 22.57
CA ALA A 39 9.91 -21.53 23.55
C ALA A 39 10.10 -22.92 22.91
N GLY A 40 10.27 -22.99 21.59
CA GLY A 40 10.34 -24.25 20.84
C GLY A 40 8.99 -24.95 20.66
N GLU A 41 7.88 -24.30 21.01
CA GLU A 41 6.51 -24.84 20.87
C GLU A 41 6.01 -24.81 19.41
N GLN A 42 6.72 -24.09 18.54
CA GLN A 42 6.47 -24.03 17.10
C GLN A 42 7.81 -24.12 16.35
N SER A 43 7.87 -25.03 15.38
CA SER A 43 9.03 -25.23 14.52
C SER A 43 9.23 -24.09 13.52
N VAL A 44 10.40 -24.06 12.89
CA VAL A 44 10.73 -23.08 11.86
C VAL A 44 9.81 -23.25 10.65
N GLU A 45 9.55 -24.50 10.28
CA GLU A 45 8.74 -24.90 9.14
C GLU A 45 7.27 -24.51 9.36
N GLU A 46 6.71 -24.79 10.54
CA GLU A 46 5.35 -24.38 10.92
C GLU A 46 5.19 -22.85 10.93
N TYR A 47 6.18 -22.13 11.48
CA TYR A 47 6.16 -20.67 11.46
C TYR A 47 6.27 -20.11 10.04
N ALA A 48 7.08 -20.74 9.18
CA ALA A 48 7.27 -20.33 7.79
C ALA A 48 5.96 -20.42 6.99
N VAL A 49 5.12 -21.44 7.22
CA VAL A 49 3.79 -21.56 6.59
C VAL A 49 2.91 -20.35 6.91
N ILE A 50 2.94 -19.87 8.16
CA ILE A 50 2.15 -18.72 8.60
C ILE A 50 2.72 -17.42 8.02
N ALA A 51 4.04 -17.26 8.04
CA ALA A 51 4.72 -16.11 7.45
C ALA A 51 4.51 -16.03 5.92
N ASP A 52 4.39 -17.18 5.25
CA ASP A 52 4.14 -17.26 3.82
C ASP A 52 2.79 -16.67 3.42
N VAL A 53 1.76 -16.76 4.26
CA VAL A 53 0.47 -16.10 4.03
C VAL A 53 0.66 -14.58 3.88
N LEU A 54 1.44 -13.96 4.77
CA LEU A 54 1.74 -12.53 4.68
C LEU A 54 2.60 -12.22 3.44
N ARG A 55 3.57 -13.06 3.13
CA ARG A 55 4.41 -12.90 1.93
C ARG A 55 3.58 -12.97 0.64
N ARG A 56 2.68 -13.94 0.51
CA ARG A 56 1.77 -14.06 -0.63
C ARG A 56 0.80 -12.89 -0.73
N ALA A 57 0.32 -12.38 0.39
CA ALA A 57 -0.49 -11.15 0.41
C ALA A 57 0.30 -9.92 -0.06
N ALA A 58 1.58 -9.81 0.30
CA ALA A 58 2.45 -8.74 -0.18
C ALA A 58 2.76 -8.89 -1.67
N ASP A 59 2.99 -10.12 -2.15
CA ASP A 59 3.41 -10.38 -3.54
C ASP A 59 2.23 -10.48 -4.53
N GLY A 60 1.00 -10.66 -4.05
CA GLY A 60 -0.15 -10.98 -4.90
C GLY A 60 -1.50 -10.82 -4.22
N ASP A 61 -2.19 -11.93 -3.98
CA ASP A 61 -3.57 -11.92 -3.49
C ASP A 61 -3.62 -11.87 -1.94
N PRO A 62 -4.16 -10.79 -1.34
CA PRO A 62 -4.33 -10.71 0.12
C PRO A 62 -5.52 -11.53 0.64
N GLY A 63 -6.23 -12.29 -0.20
CA GLY A 63 -7.44 -13.04 0.15
C GLY A 63 -7.33 -13.92 1.40
N ASP A 64 -6.23 -14.66 1.54
CA ASP A 64 -6.00 -15.53 2.71
C ASP A 64 -5.88 -14.73 4.02
N LEU A 65 -5.38 -13.50 3.94
CA LEU A 65 -5.26 -12.59 5.08
C LEU A 65 -6.60 -11.90 5.40
N LEU A 66 -7.42 -11.63 4.37
CA LEU A 66 -8.68 -10.91 4.48
C LEU A 66 -9.85 -11.77 4.90
N THR A 67 -9.94 -12.98 4.37
CA THR A 67 -11.07 -13.91 4.61
C THR A 67 -11.42 -14.06 6.09
N PRO A 68 -10.48 -14.36 7.01
CA PRO A 68 -10.81 -14.46 8.43
C PRO A 68 -11.22 -13.11 9.06
N LEU A 69 -10.68 -11.99 8.59
CA LEU A 69 -11.04 -10.66 9.11
C LEU A 69 -12.44 -10.25 8.68
N LEU A 70 -12.81 -10.53 7.42
CA LEU A 70 -14.15 -10.25 6.90
C LEU A 70 -15.22 -11.13 7.56
N ALA A 71 -14.91 -12.41 7.81
CA ALA A 71 -15.80 -13.29 8.57
C ALA A 71 -16.03 -12.75 9.99
N ARG A 72 -14.98 -12.31 10.68
CA ARG A 72 -15.09 -11.70 12.01
C ARG A 72 -15.87 -10.38 11.99
N LEU A 73 -15.70 -9.58 10.94
CA LEU A 73 -16.45 -8.33 10.77
C LEU A 73 -17.94 -8.61 10.63
N ALA A 74 -18.33 -9.61 9.84
CA ALA A 74 -19.73 -10.03 9.70
C ALA A 74 -20.33 -10.44 11.06
N VAL A 75 -19.62 -11.28 11.83
CA VAL A 75 -20.07 -11.68 13.17
C VAL A 75 -20.29 -10.50 14.11
N LEU A 76 -19.40 -9.50 14.09
CA LEU A 76 -19.55 -8.29 14.92
C LEU A 76 -20.75 -7.44 14.48
N ALA A 77 -20.97 -7.32 13.17
CA ALA A 77 -22.10 -6.59 12.61
C ALA A 77 -23.43 -7.26 12.95
N ASP A 78 -23.51 -8.59 12.79
CA ASP A 78 -24.71 -9.39 13.11
C ASP A 78 -25.05 -9.35 14.60
N ALA A 79 -24.04 -9.24 15.46
CA ALA A 79 -24.20 -9.08 16.90
C ALA A 79 -24.54 -7.64 17.35
N GLY A 80 -24.69 -6.69 16.43
CA GLY A 80 -24.98 -5.28 16.73
C GLY A 80 -23.81 -4.53 17.38
N ARG A 81 -22.58 -5.07 17.30
CA ARG A 81 -21.37 -4.44 17.86
C ARG A 81 -20.71 -3.51 16.84
N PHE A 82 -21.41 -2.44 16.50
CA PHE A 82 -21.05 -1.58 15.37
C PHE A 82 -19.73 -0.84 15.56
N GLU A 83 -19.38 -0.42 16.78
CA GLU A 83 -18.11 0.26 17.05
C GLU A 83 -16.91 -0.68 16.84
N ASP A 84 -17.01 -1.92 17.32
CA ASP A 84 -15.97 -2.93 17.12
C ASP A 84 -15.85 -3.33 15.65
N ALA A 85 -16.99 -3.44 14.96
CA ALA A 85 -17.04 -3.69 13.53
C ALA A 85 -16.36 -2.56 12.75
N ALA A 86 -16.66 -1.30 13.07
CA ALA A 86 -16.01 -0.14 12.46
C ALA A 86 -14.49 -0.13 12.70
N ALA A 87 -14.04 -0.39 13.93
CA ALA A 87 -12.62 -0.47 14.25
C ALA A 87 -11.90 -1.61 13.50
N LEU A 88 -12.57 -2.75 13.25
CA LEU A 88 -12.03 -3.84 12.44
C LEU A 88 -12.01 -3.49 10.95
N ARG A 89 -13.08 -2.89 10.43
CA ARG A 89 -13.19 -2.38 9.04
C ARG A 89 -12.05 -1.41 8.73
N ASP A 90 -11.77 -0.46 9.62
CA ASP A 90 -10.72 0.54 9.40
C ASP A 90 -9.32 -0.10 9.41
N ARG A 91 -9.10 -1.07 10.29
CA ARG A 91 -7.87 -1.89 10.30
C ARG A 91 -7.69 -2.68 9.00
N ILE A 92 -8.75 -3.28 8.47
CA ILE A 92 -8.74 -3.98 7.16
C ILE A 92 -8.39 -2.99 6.04
N THR A 93 -8.99 -1.80 6.04
CA THR A 93 -8.71 -0.74 5.06
C THR A 93 -7.23 -0.33 5.07
N VAL A 94 -6.63 -0.13 6.25
CA VAL A 94 -5.20 0.20 6.37
C VAL A 94 -4.31 -0.93 5.85
N LEU A 95 -4.67 -2.18 6.14
CA LEU A 95 -3.94 -3.36 5.64
C LEU A 95 -3.97 -3.41 4.11
N LEU A 96 -5.15 -3.29 3.51
CA LEU A 96 -5.34 -3.32 2.07
C LEU A 96 -4.56 -2.22 1.36
N ARG A 97 -4.62 -0.98 1.89
CA ARG A 97 -3.82 0.13 1.37
C ARG A 97 -2.33 -0.18 1.41
N GLY A 98 -1.85 -0.81 2.49
CA GLY A 98 -0.46 -1.26 2.64
C GLY A 98 -0.05 -2.29 1.59
N CYS A 99 -0.86 -3.35 1.39
CA CYS A 99 -0.61 -4.37 0.39
C CYS A 99 -0.57 -3.78 -1.03
N LEU A 100 -1.58 -2.98 -1.41
CA LEU A 100 -1.65 -2.36 -2.74
C LEU A 100 -0.50 -1.37 -2.98
N ARG A 101 -0.13 -0.58 -1.96
CA ARG A 101 1.03 0.31 -2.00
C ARG A 101 2.30 -0.49 -2.29
N TRP A 102 2.54 -1.55 -1.53
CA TRP A 102 3.72 -2.41 -1.70
C TRP A 102 3.76 -3.08 -3.08
N GLN A 103 2.65 -3.61 -3.55
CA GLN A 103 2.56 -4.26 -4.87
C GLN A 103 2.86 -3.28 -6.01
N ARG A 104 2.34 -2.04 -5.92
CA ARG A 104 2.67 -0.98 -6.88
C ARG A 104 4.15 -0.61 -6.86
N LEU A 105 4.74 -0.41 -5.68
CA LEU A 105 6.18 -0.11 -5.55
C LEU A 105 7.04 -1.23 -6.17
N ARG A 106 6.75 -2.47 -5.77
CA ARG A 106 7.46 -3.65 -6.26
C ARG A 106 7.35 -3.81 -7.78
N SER A 107 6.22 -3.44 -8.39
CA SER A 107 6.07 -3.50 -9.84
C SER A 107 7.13 -2.70 -10.60
N LEU A 108 7.63 -1.58 -10.04
CA LEU A 108 8.74 -0.83 -10.61
C LEU A 108 10.12 -1.34 -10.18
N TRP A 109 10.27 -1.84 -8.95
CA TRP A 109 11.55 -2.41 -8.48
C TRP A 109 11.95 -3.68 -9.25
N MET A 110 10.97 -4.40 -9.79
CA MET A 110 11.20 -5.58 -10.63
C MET A 110 11.49 -5.24 -12.10
N VAL A 111 11.40 -3.97 -12.51
CA VAL A 111 11.68 -3.54 -13.88
C VAL A 111 13.12 -3.05 -13.98
N ALA A 112 13.89 -3.67 -14.87
CA ALA A 112 15.29 -3.33 -15.05
C ALA A 112 15.44 -1.92 -15.63
N GLU A 113 14.66 -1.59 -16.66
CA GLU A 113 14.60 -0.26 -17.26
C GLU A 113 13.21 0.03 -17.83
N LEU A 114 12.70 1.22 -17.57
CA LEU A 114 11.46 1.75 -18.12
C LEU A 114 11.72 3.15 -18.66
N VAL A 115 11.34 3.38 -19.91
CA VAL A 115 11.38 4.70 -20.52
C VAL A 115 9.95 5.14 -20.79
N ALA A 116 9.59 6.30 -20.24
CA ALA A 116 8.29 6.91 -20.46
C ALA A 116 8.43 8.34 -20.97
N ALA A 117 7.50 8.74 -21.82
CA ALA A 117 7.41 10.05 -22.41
C ALA A 117 6.05 10.66 -22.15
N ARG A 118 6.00 11.92 -21.73
CA ARG A 118 4.76 12.67 -21.54
C ARG A 118 4.80 13.94 -22.38
N SER A 119 3.67 14.32 -22.97
CA SER A 119 3.58 15.61 -23.64
C SER A 119 3.85 16.76 -22.66
N ASP A 120 4.59 17.77 -23.09
CA ASP A 120 4.81 19.00 -22.33
C ASP A 120 3.71 20.05 -22.54
N GLY A 121 2.69 19.76 -23.36
CA GLY A 121 1.59 20.66 -23.71
C GLY A 121 1.92 21.71 -24.77
N SER A 122 3.18 21.81 -25.21
CA SER A 122 3.69 22.77 -26.21
C SER A 122 4.25 22.11 -27.47
N GLY A 123 3.95 20.82 -27.67
CA GLY A 123 4.46 20.02 -28.79
C GLY A 123 5.79 19.30 -28.53
N GLY A 124 6.39 19.49 -27.36
CA GLY A 124 7.56 18.74 -26.89
C GLY A 124 7.19 17.57 -25.98
N TRP A 125 8.23 16.86 -25.54
CA TRP A 125 8.12 15.65 -24.74
C TRP A 125 9.03 15.71 -23.51
N LEU A 126 8.48 15.39 -22.35
CA LEU A 126 9.22 15.11 -21.12
C LEU A 126 9.54 13.62 -21.10
N LEU A 127 10.81 13.27 -20.97
CA LEU A 127 11.30 11.89 -20.90
C LEU A 127 11.74 11.57 -19.47
N ALA A 128 11.40 10.37 -19.02
CA ALA A 128 11.89 9.80 -17.78
C ALA A 128 12.43 8.39 -18.04
N VAL A 129 13.66 8.14 -17.60
CA VAL A 129 14.29 6.83 -17.59
C VAL A 129 14.35 6.36 -16.15
N VAL A 130 13.72 5.22 -15.87
CA VAL A 130 13.57 4.65 -14.54
C VAL A 130 14.21 3.28 -14.52
N ARG A 131 15.06 2.98 -13.54
CA ARG A 131 15.65 1.66 -13.34
C ARG A 131 15.37 1.20 -11.92
N GLN A 132 14.74 0.04 -11.75
CA GLN A 132 14.39 -0.54 -10.45
C GLN A 132 13.68 0.46 -9.51
N GLY A 133 12.77 1.27 -10.06
CA GLY A 133 12.00 2.30 -9.33
C GLY A 133 12.76 3.57 -8.93
N ARG A 134 14.00 3.76 -9.41
CA ARG A 134 14.79 4.99 -9.28
C ARG A 134 14.76 5.79 -10.59
N LEU A 135 14.65 7.11 -10.51
CA LEU A 135 14.78 7.96 -11.68
C LEU A 135 16.27 8.15 -11.99
N VAL A 136 16.75 7.58 -13.11
CA VAL A 136 18.18 7.59 -13.46
C VAL A 136 18.54 8.66 -14.49
N ALA A 137 17.56 9.12 -15.27
CA ALA A 137 17.71 10.24 -16.17
C ALA A 137 16.33 10.88 -16.45
N ALA A 138 16.35 12.19 -16.70
CA ALA A 138 15.18 12.92 -17.17
C ALA A 138 15.61 13.96 -18.19
N GLY A 139 14.78 14.21 -19.19
CA GLY A 139 15.08 15.14 -20.27
C GLY A 139 13.83 15.75 -20.88
N ARG A 140 14.02 16.79 -21.70
CA ARG A 140 12.94 17.41 -22.48
C ARG A 140 13.36 17.50 -23.93
N ALA A 141 12.68 16.75 -24.81
CA ALA A 141 12.77 16.96 -26.24
C ALA A 141 11.86 18.13 -26.63
N ALA A 142 12.44 19.22 -27.14
CA ALA A 142 11.68 20.36 -27.61
C ALA A 142 10.80 20.00 -28.82
N SER A 143 9.80 20.84 -29.11
CA SER A 143 8.96 20.67 -30.30
C SER A 143 9.81 20.62 -31.58
N GLY A 144 9.52 19.67 -32.47
CA GLY A 144 10.27 19.43 -33.70
C GLY A 144 11.55 18.59 -33.55
N VAL A 145 11.99 18.30 -32.31
CA VAL A 145 13.14 17.42 -32.07
C VAL A 145 12.70 15.95 -32.11
N ALA A 146 13.43 15.13 -32.86
CA ALA A 146 13.20 13.69 -32.88
C ALA A 146 13.49 13.07 -31.51
N VAL A 147 12.48 12.44 -30.90
CA VAL A 147 12.58 11.87 -29.55
C VAL A 147 13.58 10.72 -29.46
N ARG A 148 13.65 9.87 -30.50
CA ARG A 148 14.50 8.66 -30.48
C ARG A 148 16.00 8.99 -30.37
N PRO A 149 16.59 9.89 -31.18
CA PRO A 149 17.98 10.30 -31.01
C PRO A 149 18.25 10.96 -29.66
N TYR A 150 17.38 11.89 -29.23
CA TYR A 150 17.55 12.56 -27.94
C TYR A 150 17.48 11.59 -26.75
N LEU A 151 16.63 10.57 -26.84
CA LEU A 151 16.58 9.49 -25.85
C LEU A 151 17.88 8.68 -25.81
N ALA A 152 18.50 8.40 -26.96
CA ALA A 152 19.79 7.70 -27.00
C ALA A 152 20.88 8.49 -26.25
N ASP A 153 20.94 9.81 -26.47
CA ASP A 153 21.87 10.69 -25.74
C ASP A 153 21.57 10.70 -24.23
N LEU A 154 20.29 10.75 -23.87
CA LEU A 154 19.86 10.71 -22.48
C LEU A 154 20.28 9.41 -21.78
N LEU A 155 20.15 8.27 -22.46
CA LEU A 155 20.53 6.96 -21.95
C LEU A 155 22.04 6.83 -21.70
N ILE A 156 22.88 7.51 -22.49
CA ILE A 156 24.34 7.56 -22.27
C ILE A 156 24.67 8.23 -20.93
N SER A 157 23.92 9.28 -20.56
CA SER A 157 24.11 10.02 -19.31
C SER A 157 23.42 9.39 -18.08
N ALA A 158 22.64 8.33 -18.29
CA ALA A 158 21.78 7.77 -17.24
C ALA A 158 22.57 7.07 -16.14
N GLU A 159 22.20 7.31 -14.88
CA GLU A 159 22.82 6.69 -13.71
C GLU A 159 22.74 5.14 -13.79
N THR A 160 23.86 4.47 -13.50
CA THR A 160 23.94 3.02 -13.40
C THR A 160 23.49 2.55 -12.01
N VAL A 161 22.43 1.75 -11.95
CA VAL A 161 21.96 1.12 -10.72
C VAL A 161 22.73 -0.18 -10.49
N THR A 162 23.42 -0.28 -9.35
CA THR A 162 24.19 -1.48 -8.96
C THR A 162 23.41 -2.46 -8.09
N ALA A 163 22.20 -2.08 -7.65
CA ALA A 163 21.35 -2.93 -6.83
C ALA A 163 20.90 -4.18 -7.61
N PRO A 164 20.83 -5.36 -6.95
CA PRO A 164 20.25 -6.55 -7.56
C PRO A 164 18.78 -6.32 -7.93
N LEU A 165 18.37 -6.80 -9.10
CA LEU A 165 16.99 -6.66 -9.57
C LEU A 165 15.97 -7.14 -8.53
N GLY A 166 14.91 -6.35 -8.33
CA GLY A 166 13.90 -6.61 -7.31
C GLY A 166 14.23 -6.05 -5.92
N SER A 167 15.43 -5.48 -5.76
CA SER A 167 15.77 -4.66 -4.58
C SER A 167 15.26 -3.23 -4.78
N ALA A 168 15.01 -2.54 -3.68
CA ALA A 168 14.66 -1.13 -3.73
C ALA A 168 15.91 -0.29 -4.07
N ALA A 169 16.08 0.08 -5.34
CA ALA A 169 17.16 0.99 -5.76
C ALA A 169 16.87 2.47 -5.41
N ALA A 170 15.66 2.75 -4.94
CA ALA A 170 15.18 4.05 -4.49
C ALA A 170 14.37 3.90 -3.21
N THR A 171 14.11 5.03 -2.55
CA THR A 171 13.16 5.06 -1.42
C THR A 171 11.73 4.82 -1.92
N PRO A 172 10.85 4.23 -1.09
CA PRO A 172 9.43 4.09 -1.43
C PRO A 172 8.78 5.40 -1.88
N GLU A 173 9.09 6.50 -1.20
CA GLU A 173 8.53 7.83 -1.47
C GLU A 173 8.98 8.37 -2.84
N GLU A 174 10.23 8.12 -3.25
CA GLU A 174 10.72 8.47 -4.58
C GLU A 174 10.01 7.66 -5.67
N THR A 175 9.92 6.33 -5.50
CA THR A 175 9.22 5.46 -6.44
C THR A 175 7.74 5.85 -6.57
N GLU A 176 7.09 6.30 -5.50
CA GLU A 176 5.73 6.82 -5.53
C GLU A 176 5.57 8.11 -6.34
N VAL A 177 6.55 9.02 -6.30
CA VAL A 177 6.55 10.21 -7.15
C VAL A 177 6.61 9.82 -8.63
N ILE A 178 7.47 8.86 -8.96
CA ILE A 178 7.60 8.32 -10.32
C ILE A 178 6.30 7.66 -10.76
N LEU A 179 5.70 6.78 -9.94
CA LEU A 179 4.42 6.14 -10.23
C LEU A 179 3.32 7.18 -10.51
N ARG A 180 3.25 8.24 -9.70
CA ARG A 180 2.27 9.32 -9.89
C ARG A 180 2.48 10.09 -11.20
N TRP A 181 3.73 10.30 -11.59
CA TRP A 181 4.07 10.90 -12.88
C TRP A 181 3.70 9.98 -14.05
N LEU A 182 3.94 8.66 -13.91
CA LEU A 182 3.56 7.65 -14.89
C LEU A 182 2.03 7.54 -15.05
N ASP A 183 1.28 7.63 -13.95
CA ASP A 183 -0.20 7.61 -13.92
C ASP A 183 -0.83 8.90 -14.48
N THR A 184 -0.04 9.94 -14.78
CA THR A 184 -0.56 11.19 -15.33
C THR A 184 -1.09 10.97 -16.75
N PRO A 185 -2.32 11.43 -17.08
CA PRO A 185 -2.85 11.32 -18.44
C PRO A 185 -1.91 11.94 -19.49
N GLY A 186 -1.72 11.22 -20.60
CA GLY A 186 -0.82 11.63 -21.67
C GLY A 186 0.62 11.13 -21.53
N THR A 187 0.96 10.43 -20.44
CA THR A 187 2.19 9.64 -20.36
C THR A 187 2.08 8.39 -21.24
N ARG A 188 3.13 8.10 -21.99
CA ARG A 188 3.24 6.97 -22.92
C ARG A 188 4.48 6.16 -22.56
N LEU A 189 4.35 4.84 -22.57
CA LEU A 189 5.47 3.94 -22.48
C LEU A 189 6.23 3.95 -23.82
N VAL A 190 7.52 4.23 -23.78
CA VAL A 190 8.39 4.28 -24.98
C VAL A 190 9.18 2.99 -25.11
N ASP A 191 9.76 2.53 -24.00
CA ASP A 191 10.55 1.31 -23.94
C ASP A 191 10.45 0.66 -22.56
N LEU A 192 10.61 -0.66 -22.51
CA LEU A 192 10.50 -1.46 -21.30
C LEU A 192 11.41 -2.70 -21.38
N THR A 193 12.36 -2.78 -20.47
CA THR A 193 13.15 -3.98 -20.23
C THR A 193 12.66 -4.68 -18.96
N GLY A 194 11.90 -5.75 -19.15
CA GLY A 194 11.29 -6.54 -18.08
C GLY A 194 9.77 -6.59 -18.22
N VAL A 195 9.07 -6.81 -17.10
CA VAL A 195 7.61 -6.90 -17.06
C VAL A 195 7.07 -5.90 -16.06
N LEU A 196 6.34 -4.91 -16.54
CA LEU A 196 5.54 -4.02 -15.70
C LEU A 196 4.15 -4.64 -15.54
N SER A 197 3.91 -5.27 -14.39
CA SER A 197 2.59 -5.82 -14.06
C SER A 197 2.26 -5.56 -12.60
N CYS A 198 0.97 -5.36 -12.33
CA CYS A 198 0.43 -5.26 -10.99
C CYS A 198 -0.61 -6.37 -10.81
N PRO A 199 -0.61 -7.13 -9.71
CA PRO A 199 -1.57 -8.21 -9.48
C PRO A 199 -3.03 -7.74 -9.62
N ALA A 200 -3.78 -8.34 -10.55
CA ALA A 200 -5.17 -7.96 -10.85
C ALA A 200 -6.16 -8.22 -9.70
N ARG A 201 -5.82 -9.13 -8.78
CA ARG A 201 -6.66 -9.45 -7.60
C ARG A 201 -6.63 -8.39 -6.50
N GLY A 202 -6.01 -7.24 -6.77
CA GLY A 202 -6.40 -6.00 -6.12
C GLY A 202 -7.85 -5.59 -6.40
N GLY A 203 -8.57 -6.17 -7.38
CA GLY A 203 -9.95 -5.81 -7.74
C GLY A 203 -10.97 -5.87 -6.59
N PRO A 204 -11.14 -7.02 -5.88
CA PRO A 204 -11.99 -7.10 -4.70
C PRO A 204 -11.53 -6.14 -3.59
N ALA A 205 -10.23 -6.00 -3.38
CA ALA A 205 -9.66 -5.03 -2.43
C ALA A 205 -9.95 -3.57 -2.83
N ALA A 206 -9.86 -3.22 -4.11
CA ALA A 206 -10.12 -1.89 -4.64
C ALA A 206 -11.62 -1.56 -4.58
N SER A 207 -12.48 -2.54 -4.89
CA SER A 207 -13.93 -2.42 -4.72
C SER A 207 -14.26 -2.18 -3.24
N TRP A 208 -13.71 -2.97 -2.32
CA TRP A 208 -13.86 -2.76 -0.87
C TRP A 208 -13.41 -1.37 -0.44
N LEU A 209 -12.23 -0.92 -0.87
CA LEU A 209 -11.72 0.42 -0.56
C LEU A 209 -12.63 1.52 -1.12
N SER A 210 -13.20 1.34 -2.31
CA SER A 210 -14.16 2.28 -2.88
C SER A 210 -15.48 2.31 -2.10
N HIS A 211 -15.97 1.15 -1.65
CA HIS A 211 -17.17 1.04 -0.83
C HIS A 211 -16.98 1.71 0.54
N VAL A 212 -15.85 1.47 1.21
CA VAL A 212 -15.55 2.12 2.50
C VAL A 212 -15.41 3.63 2.33
N ALA A 213 -14.69 4.08 1.30
CA ALA A 213 -14.54 5.52 1.03
C ALA A 213 -15.88 6.20 0.72
N GLY A 214 -16.76 5.56 -0.05
CA GLY A 214 -18.10 6.05 -0.33
C GLY A 214 -18.99 6.08 0.93
N ALA A 215 -18.90 5.05 1.77
CA ALA A 215 -19.64 5.00 3.03
C ALA A 215 -19.20 6.10 4.01
N ASP A 216 -17.90 6.36 4.14
CA ASP A 216 -17.38 7.44 5.00
C ASP A 216 -17.86 8.83 4.51
N GLN A 217 -17.97 9.04 3.19
CA GLN A 217 -18.54 10.27 2.63
C GLN A 217 -20.04 10.42 2.92
N GLN A 218 -20.80 9.32 2.89
CA GLN A 218 -22.24 9.32 3.16
C GLN A 218 -22.55 9.49 4.65
N LEU A 219 -21.74 8.92 5.52
CA LEU A 219 -21.96 8.87 6.96
C LEU A 219 -21.40 10.09 7.70
N ALA A 220 -20.94 11.14 7.03
CA ALA A 220 -20.27 12.29 7.65
C ALA A 220 -21.21 13.12 8.55
N PRO A 221 -21.33 12.81 9.86
CA PRO A 221 -22.41 13.35 10.70
C PRO A 221 -22.19 14.83 11.02
N PHE A 222 -20.95 15.28 10.87
CA PHE A 222 -20.51 16.66 11.08
C PHE A 222 -20.24 17.42 9.78
N ALA A 223 -20.55 16.82 8.61
CA ALA A 223 -20.50 17.54 7.34
C ALA A 223 -21.70 18.49 7.17
N ASP A 224 -22.76 18.31 7.95
CA ASP A 224 -23.86 19.27 8.02
C ASP A 224 -23.41 20.52 8.79
N GLN A 225 -22.89 21.50 8.04
CA GLN A 225 -22.51 22.83 8.56
C GLN A 225 -23.68 23.81 8.57
N ARG A 226 -24.94 23.36 8.34
CA ARG A 226 -26.08 24.26 8.43
C ARG A 226 -26.17 24.81 9.84
N ALA A 227 -26.19 26.13 9.94
CA ALA A 227 -26.39 26.81 11.20
C ALA A 227 -27.71 26.34 11.82
N LEU A 228 -27.64 25.69 12.99
CA LEU A 228 -28.80 25.33 13.78
C LEU A 228 -29.54 26.63 14.13
N ARG A 229 -30.73 26.82 13.55
CA ARG A 229 -31.56 27.99 13.87
C ARG A 229 -32.03 27.85 15.31
N THR A 230 -31.66 28.80 16.16
CA THR A 230 -32.20 28.94 17.52
C THR A 230 -33.71 29.19 17.41
N ARG A 231 -34.52 28.17 17.71
CA ARG A 231 -36.00 28.26 17.67
C ARG A 231 -36.58 29.03 18.85
N SER A 232 -35.83 29.17 19.93
CA SER A 232 -36.21 29.96 21.11
C SER A 232 -35.12 30.97 21.42
N ARG A 233 -35.50 32.25 21.45
CA ARG A 233 -34.69 33.30 22.05
C ARG A 233 -35.22 33.51 23.47
N PRO A 234 -34.43 33.29 24.53
CA PRO A 234 -34.89 33.58 25.87
C PRO A 234 -35.21 35.07 26.00
N ASP A 235 -36.27 35.40 26.74
CA ASP A 235 -36.70 36.77 26.96
C ASP A 235 -35.57 37.56 27.62
N ARG A 236 -35.32 38.76 27.09
CA ARG A 236 -34.33 39.67 27.68
C ARG A 236 -34.89 40.17 29.01
N VAL A 237 -34.22 39.84 30.10
CA VAL A 237 -34.49 40.43 31.41
C VAL A 237 -34.24 41.94 31.28
N GLY A 238 -35.30 42.74 31.37
CA GLY A 238 -35.20 44.19 31.43
C GLY A 238 -34.55 44.62 32.73
N ALA A 239 -33.56 45.50 32.65
CA ALA A 239 -33.01 46.16 33.84
C ALA A 239 -34.08 47.09 34.42
N ALA A 240 -34.49 46.81 35.66
CA ALA A 240 -35.26 47.71 36.50
C ALA A 240 -34.32 48.68 37.23
#